data_AF-A0AAN5D9V5-F1
#
_entry.id   AF-A0AAN5D9V5-F1
#
_cell.length_a   1.000
_cell.length_b   1.000
_cell.length_c   1.000
_cell.angle_alpha   90.00
_cell.angle_beta   90.00
_cell.angle_gamma   90.00
#
_symmetry.space_group_name_H-M   'P 1'
#
loop_
_entity.id
_entity.type
_entity.pdbx_description
1 polymer ?
#
loop_
_entity_poly.entity_id
_entity_poly.type
_entity_poly.pdbx_seq_one_letter_code
_entity_poly.pdbx_strand_id
1 'polypeptide(L)'
;ASNSQFSPRFDTEEYVLHNGILMVYKGIVMHSSKEIYELAANRLYQFVSESLYDSHVVASTVSEMISLTVRARPEISFQRFLTLITKKLKEAITSESYEEEKVNFTITYWLLLASDLFRVQAPCILKHAEEVKEVLRLVLPIKCAIGVMFACKILQRVLRSVTICYQDVDRAALDNYDLPLDQNLPIRSWAARLD
;
A
#
# COMPACT_ATOMS: atom_id res chain seq x y z
N ALA A 1 28.50 -11.98 1.26
CA ALA A 1 27.84 -12.09 2.58
C ALA A 1 26.34 -11.94 2.37
N SER A 2 25.57 -12.95 2.77
CA SER A 2 24.15 -13.13 2.50
C SER A 2 23.27 -12.23 3.38
N ASN A 3 22.77 -11.11 2.83
CA ASN A 3 21.76 -10.27 3.48
C ASN A 3 20.34 -10.79 3.16
N SER A 4 19.99 -11.97 3.68
CA SER A 4 18.63 -12.52 3.62
C SER A 4 18.10 -12.87 5.02
N GLN A 5 18.37 -12.00 5.99
CA GLN A 5 17.68 -11.97 7.28
C GLN A 5 16.95 -10.62 7.34
N PHE A 6 15.83 -10.54 8.05
CA PHE A 6 14.94 -9.37 8.22
C PHE A 6 13.66 -9.29 7.38
N SER A 7 13.29 -10.33 6.63
CA SER A 7 11.86 -10.63 6.44
C SER A 7 11.56 -11.90 7.24
N PRO A 8 10.69 -11.86 8.26
CA PRO A 8 10.15 -13.08 8.86
C PRO A 8 9.63 -13.96 7.72
N ARG A 9 10.17 -15.17 7.62
CA ARG A 9 9.64 -16.16 6.69
C ARG A 9 8.29 -16.56 7.26
N PHE A 10 7.23 -16.30 6.49
CA PHE A 10 5.95 -16.92 6.76
C PHE A 10 6.14 -18.42 6.83
N ASP A 11 5.49 -19.06 7.79
CA ASP A 11 5.30 -20.49 7.67
C ASP A 11 4.39 -20.81 6.46
N THR A 12 4.25 -22.09 6.15
CA THR A 12 3.48 -22.52 4.97
C THR A 12 2.01 -22.10 5.07
N GLU A 13 1.41 -22.15 6.27
CA GLU A 13 0.00 -21.81 6.48
C GLU A 13 -0.22 -20.31 6.38
N GLU A 14 0.62 -19.52 7.05
CA GLU A 14 0.65 -18.06 6.98
C GLU A 14 0.83 -17.57 5.53
N TYR A 15 1.71 -18.21 4.77
CA TYR A 15 1.92 -17.88 3.36
C TYR A 15 0.68 -18.14 2.50
N VAL A 16 0.00 -19.27 2.71
CA VAL A 16 -1.23 -19.62 1.99
C VAL A 16 -2.35 -18.65 2.35
N LEU A 17 -2.53 -18.33 3.63
CA LEU A 17 -3.54 -17.37 4.10
C LEU A 17 -3.26 -15.97 3.54
N HIS A 18 -2.01 -15.49 3.66
CA HIS A 18 -1.58 -14.20 3.15
C HIS A 18 -1.92 -14.05 1.65
N ASN A 19 -1.50 -15.02 0.84
CA ASN A 19 -1.73 -14.95 -0.61
C ASN A 19 -3.20 -15.15 -0.97
N GLY A 20 -3.91 -16.05 -0.30
CA GLY A 20 -5.34 -16.27 -0.54
C GLY A 20 -6.14 -14.99 -0.31
N ILE A 21 -5.90 -14.31 0.81
CA ILE A 21 -6.55 -13.04 1.14
C ILE A 21 -6.21 -11.98 0.08
N LEU A 22 -4.94 -11.83 -0.29
CA LEU A 22 -4.52 -10.84 -1.28
C LEU A 22 -5.11 -11.11 -2.67
N MET A 23 -5.20 -12.35 -3.11
CA MET A 23 -5.80 -12.70 -4.41
C MET A 23 -7.29 -12.40 -4.44
N VAL A 24 -8.02 -12.75 -3.39
CA VAL A 24 -9.46 -12.43 -3.28
C VAL A 24 -9.65 -10.92 -3.23
N TYR A 25 -8.90 -10.22 -2.39
CA TYR A 25 -9.01 -8.76 -2.26
C TYR A 25 -8.63 -8.05 -3.57
N LYS A 26 -7.57 -8.50 -4.25
CA LYS A 26 -7.19 -7.99 -5.58
C LYS A 26 -8.33 -8.17 -6.57
N GLY A 27 -8.97 -9.34 -6.60
CA GLY A 27 -10.13 -9.59 -7.46
C GLY A 27 -11.26 -8.60 -7.20
N ILE A 28 -11.54 -8.30 -5.93
CA ILE A 28 -12.55 -7.30 -5.54
C ILE A 28 -12.14 -5.91 -6.04
N VAL A 29 -10.94 -5.41 -5.71
CA VAL A 29 -10.60 -4.00 -6.00
C VAL A 29 -10.22 -3.73 -7.45
N MET A 30 -9.76 -4.74 -8.19
CA MET A 30 -9.33 -4.60 -9.59
C MET A 30 -10.41 -5.00 -10.61
N HIS A 31 -11.37 -5.86 -10.23
CA HIS A 31 -12.37 -6.40 -11.16
C HIS A 31 -13.81 -6.13 -10.71
N SER A 32 -14.06 -4.94 -10.16
CA SER A 32 -15.40 -4.49 -9.80
C SER A 32 -15.62 -3.03 -10.17
N SER A 33 -16.89 -2.61 -10.12
CA SER A 33 -17.26 -1.22 -10.32
C SER A 33 -16.71 -0.34 -9.20
N LYS A 34 -16.67 0.97 -9.46
CA LYS A 34 -16.23 1.97 -8.50
C LYS A 34 -16.96 1.88 -7.16
N GLU A 35 -18.26 1.59 -7.15
CA GLU A 35 -19.05 1.51 -5.92
C GLU A 35 -18.59 0.36 -5.01
N ILE A 36 -18.33 -0.81 -5.60
CA ILE A 36 -17.83 -1.98 -4.85
C ILE A 36 -16.41 -1.72 -4.36
N TYR A 37 -15.57 -1.14 -5.23
CA TYR A 37 -14.23 -0.70 -4.85
C TYR A 37 -14.27 0.25 -3.66
N GLU A 38 -15.11 1.30 -3.70
CA GLU A 38 -15.17 2.33 -2.65
C GLU A 38 -15.62 1.73 -1.32
N LEU A 39 -16.58 0.80 -1.34
CA LEU A 39 -16.99 0.07 -0.16
C LEU A 39 -15.81 -0.73 0.43
N ALA A 40 -15.07 -1.49 -0.37
CA ALA A 40 -13.92 -2.26 0.07
C ALA A 40 -12.80 -1.36 0.62
N ALA A 41 -12.45 -0.30 -0.12
CA ALA A 41 -11.44 0.68 0.28
C ALA A 41 -11.79 1.39 1.59
N ASN A 42 -13.07 1.75 1.78
CA ASN A 42 -13.55 2.36 3.02
C ASN A 42 -13.46 1.41 4.21
N ARG A 43 -13.80 0.13 4.03
CA ARG A 43 -13.66 -0.88 5.09
C ARG A 43 -12.20 -1.10 5.47
N LEU A 44 -11.31 -1.20 4.48
CA LEU A 44 -9.88 -1.30 4.74
C LEU A 44 -9.36 -0.05 5.47
N TYR A 45 -9.77 1.15 5.04
CA TYR A 45 -9.37 2.39 5.67
C TYR A 45 -9.80 2.44 7.15
N GLN A 46 -11.06 2.10 7.44
CA GLN A 46 -11.59 2.02 8.81
C GLN A 46 -10.76 1.04 9.65
N PHE A 47 -10.56 -0.17 9.15
CA PHE A 47 -9.79 -1.23 9.79
C PHE A 47 -8.36 -0.76 10.15
N VAL A 48 -7.66 -0.12 9.21
CA VAL A 48 -6.30 0.42 9.44
C VAL A 48 -6.31 1.60 10.41
N SER A 49 -7.36 2.43 10.40
CA SER A 49 -7.42 3.63 11.24
C SER A 49 -7.68 3.34 12.72
N GLU A 50 -8.34 2.23 13.01
CA GLU A 50 -8.83 1.88 14.35
C GLU A 50 -7.94 0.85 15.07
N SER A 51 -7.05 0.15 14.36
CA SER A 51 -6.34 -1.01 14.90
C SER A 51 -4.84 -1.01 14.58
N LEU A 52 -4.06 -1.55 15.53
CA LEU A 52 -2.63 -1.84 15.40
C LEU A 52 -2.43 -3.36 15.58
N TYR A 53 -1.66 -3.98 14.69
CA TYR A 53 -1.51 -5.44 14.65
C TYR A 53 -0.05 -5.85 14.81
N ASP A 54 0.30 -6.42 15.96
CA ASP A 54 1.66 -6.90 16.25
C ASP A 54 2.06 -8.11 15.37
N SER A 55 1.07 -8.85 14.85
CA SER A 55 1.33 -9.93 13.90
C SER A 55 1.92 -9.38 12.59
N HIS A 56 3.17 -9.77 12.31
CA HIS A 56 3.86 -9.42 11.09
C HIS A 56 3.10 -9.86 9.83
N VAL A 57 2.46 -11.02 9.85
CA VAL A 57 1.69 -11.54 8.72
C VAL A 57 0.49 -10.65 8.44
N VAL A 58 -0.28 -10.30 9.47
CA VAL A 58 -1.42 -9.39 9.35
C VAL A 58 -0.96 -8.02 8.86
N ALA A 59 0.10 -7.47 9.45
CA ALA A 59 0.62 -6.17 9.06
C ALA A 59 1.09 -6.17 7.59
N SER A 60 1.75 -7.23 7.13
CA SER A 60 2.19 -7.40 5.74
C SER A 60 1.00 -7.52 4.78
N THR A 61 0.01 -8.37 5.11
CA THR A 61 -1.21 -8.52 4.32
C THR A 61 -1.93 -7.18 4.17
N VAL A 62 -2.13 -6.45 5.28
CA VAL A 62 -2.80 -5.15 5.29
C VAL A 62 -2.01 -4.12 4.45
N SER A 63 -0.69 -4.09 4.60
CA SER A 63 0.20 -3.22 3.80
C SER A 63 0.04 -3.45 2.30
N GLU A 64 0.01 -4.71 1.88
CA GLU A 64 -0.19 -5.08 0.48
C GLU A 64 -1.62 -4.81 0.00
N MET A 65 -2.64 -4.98 0.85
CA MET A 65 -4.02 -4.59 0.53
C MET A 65 -4.13 -3.07 0.30
N ILE A 66 -3.43 -2.24 1.10
CA ILE A 66 -3.38 -0.78 0.86
C ILE A 66 -2.75 -0.50 -0.51
N SER A 67 -1.63 -1.16 -0.83
CA SER A 67 -0.97 -1.01 -2.13
C SER A 67 -1.90 -1.40 -3.29
N LEU A 68 -2.63 -2.50 -3.20
CA LEU A 68 -3.62 -2.92 -4.21
C LEU A 68 -4.75 -1.90 -4.34
N THR A 69 -5.27 -1.40 -3.21
CA THR A 69 -6.35 -0.41 -3.18
C THR A 69 -5.94 0.88 -3.87
N VAL A 70 -4.75 1.38 -3.52
CA VAL A 70 -4.18 2.60 -4.08
C VAL A 70 -3.82 2.43 -5.56
N ARG A 71 -3.31 1.26 -5.96
CA ARG A 71 -2.98 0.99 -7.36
C ARG A 71 -4.24 0.94 -8.25
N ALA A 72 -5.34 0.37 -7.75
CA ALA A 72 -6.58 0.30 -8.51
C ALA A 72 -7.11 1.70 -8.85
N ARG A 73 -7.29 2.55 -7.84
CA ARG A 73 -7.89 3.89 -7.99
C ARG A 73 -7.14 4.93 -7.14
N PRO A 74 -5.93 5.34 -7.56
CA PRO A 74 -5.06 6.24 -6.80
C PRO A 74 -5.71 7.60 -6.54
N GLU A 75 -6.53 8.08 -7.46
CA GLU A 75 -7.27 9.34 -7.34
C GLU A 75 -8.28 9.37 -6.19
N ILE A 76 -8.74 8.20 -5.73
CA ILE A 76 -9.67 8.07 -4.60
C ILE A 76 -8.91 7.81 -3.30
N SER A 77 -7.93 6.90 -3.32
CA SER A 77 -7.40 6.30 -2.10
C SER A 77 -6.04 6.81 -1.66
N PHE A 78 -5.18 7.26 -2.57
CA PHE A 78 -3.78 7.58 -2.22
C PHE A 78 -3.69 8.68 -1.16
N GLN A 79 -4.33 9.83 -1.41
CA GLN A 79 -4.28 10.96 -0.48
C GLN A 79 -4.84 10.59 0.90
N ARG A 80 -5.89 9.76 0.96
CA ARG A 80 -6.51 9.33 2.22
C ARG A 80 -5.54 8.51 3.05
N PHE A 81 -4.91 7.49 2.46
CA PHE A 81 -3.93 6.66 3.15
C PHE A 81 -2.64 7.42 3.47
N LEU A 82 -2.17 8.28 2.56
CA LEU A 82 -1.02 9.14 2.82
C LEU A 82 -1.25 10.04 4.04
N THR A 83 -2.42 10.68 4.12
CA THR A 83 -2.78 11.54 5.26
C THR A 83 -2.83 10.75 6.56
N LEU A 84 -3.49 9.58 6.56
CA LEU A 84 -3.59 8.71 7.74
C LEU A 84 -2.20 8.28 8.23
N ILE A 85 -1.39 7.71 7.34
CA ILE A 85 -0.08 7.15 7.68
C ILE A 85 0.86 8.27 8.12
N THR A 86 0.87 9.42 7.44
CA THR A 86 1.69 10.58 7.83
C THR A 86 1.31 11.08 9.21
N LYS A 87 0.01 11.23 9.49
CA LYS A 87 -0.49 11.62 10.82
C LYS A 87 -0.01 10.65 11.90
N LYS A 88 -0.17 9.34 11.65
CA LYS A 88 0.20 8.30 12.61
C LYS A 88 1.71 8.19 12.82
N LEU A 89 2.52 8.38 11.78
CA LEU A 89 3.97 8.48 11.93
C LEU A 89 4.38 9.69 12.77
N LYS A 90 3.77 10.86 12.55
CA LYS A 90 4.05 12.07 13.36
C LYS A 90 3.63 11.90 14.82
N GLU A 91 2.54 11.18 15.08
CA GLU A 91 2.10 10.84 16.44
C GLU A 91 3.05 9.85 17.14
N ALA A 92 3.63 8.92 16.37
CA ALA A 92 4.46 7.85 16.91
C ALA A 92 5.95 8.21 17.05
N ILE A 93 6.49 9.03 16.15
CA ILE A 93 7.92 9.40 16.12
C ILE A 93 8.13 10.62 17.02
N THR A 94 8.95 10.45 18.07
CA THR A 94 9.39 11.54 18.95
C THR A 94 10.83 11.93 18.62
N SER A 95 11.34 12.99 19.26
CA SER A 95 12.75 13.36 19.16
C SER A 95 13.70 12.25 19.63
N GLU A 96 13.27 11.44 20.60
CA GLU A 96 14.06 10.33 21.16
C GLU A 96 14.15 9.16 20.18
N SER A 97 13.09 8.91 19.39
CA SER A 97 13.04 7.83 18.41
C SER A 97 14.16 7.88 17.36
N TYR A 98 14.74 9.06 17.11
CA TYR A 98 15.86 9.23 16.17
C TYR A 98 17.20 8.75 16.71
N GLU A 99 17.35 8.68 18.04
CA GLU A 99 18.59 8.27 18.71
C GLU A 99 18.52 6.85 19.29
N GLU A 100 17.32 6.26 19.34
CA GLU A 100 17.10 4.90 19.83
C GLU A 100 17.80 3.83 18.97
N GLU A 101 18.37 2.82 19.62
CA GLU A 101 18.92 1.63 18.94
C GLU A 101 17.83 0.74 18.32
N LYS A 102 16.59 0.85 18.83
CA LYS A 102 15.41 0.11 18.37
C LYS A 102 14.18 0.99 18.50
N VAL A 103 13.53 1.29 17.38
CA VAL A 103 12.21 1.93 17.39
C VAL A 103 11.13 0.98 17.88
N ASN A 104 10.09 1.53 18.50
CA ASN A 104 8.96 0.74 18.96
C ASN A 104 8.20 0.06 17.79
N PHE A 105 7.38 -0.94 18.16
CA PHE A 105 6.56 -1.67 17.19
C PHE A 105 5.59 -0.76 16.41
N THR A 106 5.04 0.29 17.04
CA THR A 106 4.09 1.20 16.38
C THR A 106 4.74 1.95 15.22
N ILE A 107 5.95 2.49 15.41
CA ILE A 107 6.72 3.14 14.35
C ILE A 107 7.00 2.12 13.23
N THR A 108 7.45 0.91 13.60
CA THR A 108 7.73 -0.16 12.63
C THR A 108 6.50 -0.51 11.78
N TYR A 109 5.33 -0.63 12.39
CA TYR A 109 4.06 -0.90 11.71
C TYR A 109 3.71 0.19 10.69
N TRP A 110 3.77 1.47 11.08
CA TRP A 110 3.45 2.56 10.17
C TRP A 110 4.50 2.76 9.07
N LEU A 111 5.78 2.48 9.37
CA LEU A 111 6.85 2.45 8.36
C LEU A 111 6.62 1.34 7.32
N LEU A 112 6.15 0.17 7.73
CA LEU A 112 5.77 -0.91 6.82
C LEU A 112 4.66 -0.45 5.88
N LEU A 113 3.55 0.07 6.41
CA LEU A 113 2.43 0.55 5.60
C LEU A 113 2.86 1.68 4.63
N ALA A 114 3.67 2.63 5.11
CA ALA A 114 4.24 3.69 4.27
C ALA A 114 5.08 3.12 3.12
N SER A 115 5.84 2.05 3.38
CA SER A 115 6.72 1.45 2.36
C SER A 115 5.96 0.85 1.18
N ASP A 116 4.73 0.35 1.38
CA ASP A 116 3.94 -0.23 0.30
C ASP A 116 2.92 0.75 -0.29
N LEU A 117 2.56 1.81 0.44
CA LEU A 117 1.75 2.93 -0.08
C LEU A 117 2.34 3.53 -1.36
N PHE A 118 3.66 3.72 -1.43
CA PHE A 118 4.32 4.38 -2.56
C PHE A 118 4.52 3.48 -3.78
N ARG A 119 3.96 2.26 -3.81
CA ARG A 119 3.87 1.40 -5.00
C ARG A 119 2.73 1.87 -5.91
N VAL A 120 2.80 3.11 -6.40
CA VAL A 120 1.76 3.78 -7.20
C VAL A 120 2.37 4.46 -8.43
N GLN A 121 1.55 4.85 -9.40
CA GLN A 121 1.98 5.57 -10.61
C GLN A 121 2.60 6.94 -10.29
N ALA A 122 3.59 7.35 -11.10
CA ALA A 122 4.29 8.63 -10.97
C ALA A 122 3.38 9.86 -10.82
N PRO A 123 2.30 10.03 -11.62
CA PRO A 123 1.46 11.23 -11.53
C PRO A 123 0.86 11.43 -10.13
N CYS A 124 0.59 10.34 -9.42
CA CYS A 124 0.06 10.37 -8.07
C CYS A 124 1.10 10.90 -7.07
N ILE A 125 2.34 10.40 -7.15
CA ILE A 125 3.46 10.89 -6.33
C ILE A 125 3.72 12.38 -6.59
N LEU A 126 3.76 12.77 -7.88
CA LEU A 126 4.08 14.15 -8.27
C LEU A 126 2.98 15.14 -7.86
N LYS A 127 1.70 14.74 -7.92
CA LYS A 127 0.58 15.58 -7.47
C LYS A 127 0.64 15.88 -5.96
N HIS A 128 1.16 14.94 -5.17
CA HIS A 128 1.28 15.04 -3.70
C HIS A 128 2.75 15.17 -3.25
N ALA A 129 3.57 15.84 -4.06
CA ALA A 129 5.02 15.83 -3.88
C ALA A 129 5.46 16.43 -2.52
N GLU A 130 4.76 17.44 -2.02
CA GLU A 130 5.12 18.06 -0.74
C GLU A 130 4.78 17.16 0.46
N GLU A 131 3.62 16.50 0.43
CA GLU A 131 3.25 15.49 1.44
C GLU A 131 4.17 14.27 1.39
N VAL A 132 4.58 13.82 0.19
CA VAL A 132 5.57 12.74 0.05
C VAL A 132 6.92 13.17 0.63
N LYS A 133 7.39 14.39 0.32
CA LYS A 133 8.63 14.94 0.90
C LYS A 133 8.54 15.06 2.41
N GLU A 134 7.37 15.41 2.95
CA GLU A 134 7.14 15.45 4.38
C GLU A 134 7.35 14.09 5.04
N VAL A 135 6.77 13.02 4.48
CA VAL A 135 7.01 11.65 4.96
C VAL A 135 8.49 11.31 4.90
N LEU A 136 9.17 11.61 3.80
CA LEU A 136 10.60 11.34 3.66
C LEU A 136 11.44 12.08 4.70
N ARG A 137 11.17 13.37 4.93
CA ARG A 137 11.83 14.17 5.97
C ARG A 137 11.61 13.61 7.37
N LEU A 138 10.44 13.04 7.63
CA LEU A 138 10.10 12.45 8.91
C LEU A 138 10.84 11.13 9.17
N VAL A 139 10.96 10.26 8.15
CA VAL A 139 11.46 8.88 8.33
C VAL A 139 12.95 8.69 8.05
N LEU A 140 13.56 9.48 7.15
CA LEU A 140 14.97 9.35 6.78
C LEU A 140 15.97 9.59 7.93
N PRO A 141 15.68 10.45 8.93
CA PRO A 141 16.61 10.66 10.05
C PRO A 141 16.69 9.51 11.06
N ILE A 142 15.81 8.49 10.99
CA ILE A 142 15.80 7.36 11.92
C ILE A 142 17.11 6.56 11.77
N LYS A 143 17.81 6.31 12.88
CA LYS A 143 19.14 5.67 12.87
C LYS A 143 19.13 4.16 13.16
N CYS A 144 18.10 3.66 13.83
CA CYS A 144 18.03 2.25 14.17
C CYS A 144 17.98 1.35 12.92
N ALA A 145 18.57 0.16 12.96
CA ALA A 145 18.75 -0.69 11.77
C ALA A 145 17.44 -1.00 11.02
N ILE A 146 16.39 -1.37 11.76
CA ILE A 146 15.06 -1.66 11.20
C ILE A 146 14.43 -0.40 10.59
N GLY A 147 14.57 0.75 11.26
CA GLY A 147 14.04 2.02 10.80
C GLY A 147 14.72 2.48 9.51
N VAL A 148 16.05 2.40 9.45
CA VAL A 148 16.84 2.69 8.24
C VAL A 148 16.42 1.78 7.08
N MET A 149 16.22 0.48 7.33
CA MET A 149 15.74 -0.45 6.31
C MET A 149 14.41 0.01 5.70
N PHE A 150 13.43 0.37 6.53
CA PHE A 150 12.15 0.87 6.03
C PHE A 150 12.25 2.24 5.38
N ALA A 151 13.03 3.16 5.94
CA ALA A 151 13.24 4.50 5.36
C ALA A 151 13.86 4.40 3.95
N CYS A 152 14.86 3.52 3.79
CA CYS A 152 15.45 3.19 2.48
C CYS A 152 14.43 2.53 1.55
N LYS A 153 13.60 1.61 2.05
CA LYS A 153 12.53 0.97 1.25
C LYS A 153 11.52 2.02 0.77
N ILE A 154 11.09 2.94 1.63
CA ILE A 154 10.18 4.05 1.29
C ILE A 154 10.81 4.93 0.19
N LEU A 155 12.04 5.39 0.40
CA LEU A 155 12.76 6.22 -0.57
C LEU A 155 12.92 5.50 -1.92
N GLN A 156 13.34 4.24 -1.90
CA GLN A 156 13.48 3.42 -3.11
C GLN A 156 12.15 3.30 -3.85
N ARG A 157 11.03 3.12 -3.14
CA ARG A 157 9.70 2.99 -3.74
C ARG A 157 9.23 4.29 -4.38
N VAL A 158 9.44 5.43 -3.71
CA VAL A 158 9.17 6.75 -4.28
C VAL A 158 9.98 6.96 -5.57
N LEU A 159 11.30 6.73 -5.51
CA LEU A 159 12.20 6.90 -6.66
C LEU A 159 11.82 5.96 -7.81
N ARG A 160 11.56 4.69 -7.51
CA ARG A 160 11.14 3.70 -8.51
C ARG A 160 9.84 4.14 -9.18
N SER A 161 8.85 4.58 -8.40
CA SER A 161 7.54 4.99 -8.93
C SER A 161 7.61 6.18 -9.88
N VAL A 162 8.57 7.10 -9.71
CA VAL A 162 8.75 8.25 -10.61
C VAL A 162 9.73 8.00 -11.77
N THR A 163 10.44 6.86 -11.78
CA THR A 163 11.46 6.55 -12.81
C THR A 163 11.10 5.38 -13.70
N ILE A 164 10.20 4.49 -13.26
CA ILE A 164 9.85 3.29 -14.02
C ILE A 164 8.84 3.60 -15.13
N CYS A 165 9.10 3.07 -16.32
CA CYS A 165 8.16 3.06 -17.45
C CYS A 165 7.50 1.69 -17.55
N TYR A 166 6.17 1.64 -17.59
CA TYR A 166 5.39 0.40 -17.76
C TYR A 166 4.05 0.71 -18.42
N GLN A 167 3.40 -0.33 -18.97
CA GLN A 167 2.03 -0.26 -19.45
C GLN A 167 1.07 -0.61 -18.32
N ASP A 168 0.06 0.23 -18.12
CA ASP A 168 -1.01 -0.04 -17.16
C ASP A 168 -2.21 -0.69 -17.88
N VAL A 169 -2.16 -2.01 -17.96
CA VAL A 169 -3.18 -2.83 -18.64
C VAL A 169 -4.48 -2.91 -17.83
N ASP A 170 -4.41 -2.71 -16.52
CA ASP A 170 -5.56 -2.86 -15.62
C ASP A 170 -6.49 -1.64 -15.68
N ARG A 171 -5.95 -0.45 -15.97
CA ARG A 171 -6.71 0.81 -15.96
C ARG A 171 -7.87 0.84 -16.96
N ALA A 172 -7.64 0.38 -18.19
CA ALA A 172 -8.70 0.35 -19.21
C ALA A 172 -9.85 -0.60 -18.82
N ALA A 173 -9.53 -1.71 -18.14
CA ALA A 173 -10.56 -2.62 -17.64
C ALA A 173 -11.40 -1.98 -16.53
N LEU A 174 -10.78 -1.24 -15.61
CA LEU A 174 -11.48 -0.51 -14.56
C LEU A 174 -12.44 0.54 -15.12
N ASP A 175 -12.01 1.32 -16.12
CA ASP A 175 -12.86 2.32 -16.76
C ASP A 175 -14.09 1.67 -17.43
N ASN A 176 -13.92 0.47 -18.00
CA ASN A 176 -15.03 -0.29 -18.58
C ASN A 176 -16.04 -0.78 -17.53
N TYR A 177 -15.61 -1.11 -16.31
CA TYR A 177 -16.52 -1.56 -15.25
C TYR A 177 -17.41 -0.44 -14.70
N ASP A 178 -17.06 0.82 -14.95
CA ASP A 178 -17.83 1.98 -14.50
C ASP A 178 -18.79 2.51 -15.58
N LEU A 179 -18.78 1.92 -16.77
CA LEU A 179 -19.72 2.29 -17.83
C LEU A 179 -21.15 1.91 -17.45
N PRO A 180 -22.16 2.70 -17.86
CA PRO A 180 -23.56 2.34 -17.74
C PRO A 180 -23.87 0.95 -18.34
N LEU A 181 -24.79 0.20 -17.71
CA LEU A 181 -25.10 -1.19 -18.07
C LEU A 181 -25.67 -1.36 -19.50
N ASP A 182 -26.23 -0.30 -20.07
CA ASP A 182 -26.67 -0.23 -21.47
C ASP A 182 -25.50 -0.11 -22.45
N GLN A 183 -24.37 0.47 -22.03
CA GLN A 183 -23.15 0.59 -22.84
C GLN A 183 -22.23 -0.63 -22.67
N ASN A 184 -22.04 -1.09 -21.43
CA ASN A 184 -21.25 -2.26 -21.13
C ASN A 184 -21.96 -3.11 -20.07
N LEU A 185 -22.25 -4.36 -20.42
CA LEU A 185 -22.80 -5.34 -19.49
C LEU A 185 -21.73 -6.38 -19.19
N PRO A 186 -20.94 -6.24 -18.09
CA PRO A 186 -19.73 -7.02 -17.86
C PRO A 186 -19.93 -8.54 -17.89
N ILE A 187 -21.13 -9.01 -17.52
CA ILE A 187 -21.47 -10.44 -17.53
C ILE A 187 -21.39 -11.07 -18.92
N ARG A 188 -21.52 -10.29 -20.00
CA ARG A 188 -21.39 -10.80 -21.38
C ARG A 188 -19.96 -11.20 -21.72
N SER A 189 -18.98 -10.62 -21.04
CA SER A 189 -17.55 -10.91 -21.21
C SER A 189 -17.01 -11.75 -20.06
N TRP A 190 -17.87 -12.41 -19.29
CA TRP A 190 -17.43 -13.21 -18.16
C TRP A 190 -16.55 -14.37 -18.63
N ALA A 191 -15.33 -14.43 -18.11
CA ALA A 191 -14.32 -15.41 -18.47
C ALA A 191 -13.95 -15.40 -19.97
N ALA A 192 -14.25 -14.29 -20.67
CA ALA A 192 -13.76 -14.07 -22.02
C ALA A 192 -12.22 -14.09 -22.01
N ARG A 193 -11.64 -14.64 -23.09
CA ARG A 193 -10.19 -14.59 -23.28
C ARG A 193 -9.81 -13.16 -23.63
N LEU A 194 -8.69 -12.70 -23.07
CA LEU A 194 -8.02 -11.49 -23.55
C LEU A 194 -7.35 -11.88 -24.86
N ASP A 195 -7.82 -11.32 -25.97
CA ASP A 195 -7.25 -11.50 -27.31
C ASP A 195 -5.98 -10.64 -27.48
#